data_AF-A0A3M0GS50-F1
#
_entry.id   AF-A0A3M0GS50-F1
#
_cell.length_a   1.000
_cell.length_b   1.000
_cell.length_c   1.000
_cell.angle_alpha   90.00
_cell.angle_beta   90.00
_cell.angle_gamma   90.00
#
_symmetry.space_group_name_H-M   'P 1'
#
loop_
_entity.id
_entity.type
_entity.pdbx_description
1 polymer ?
#
loop_
_entity_poly.entity_id
_entity_poly.type
_entity_poly.pdbx_seq_one_letter_code
_entity_poly.pdbx_strand_id
1 'polypeptide(L)'
;MPRYRIVTDTLAALSRKPLVEKLARVLDPVADDLESHREMYDTLTGESLTGHPIHPALVHFPIGITMGAAALEIVGLGRFTAATTVLSGITVATALPTAVTGLAEWTRGRPDTRQRHVGALHAMAASAGTTLSLLSFVLRLMRAHGAARIFLFGAAGAYGVAGFIGGDLVYGRDLAQDGDEEAV
;
A
#
# COMPACT_ATOMS: atom_id res chain seq x y z
N MET A 1 25.20 -14.98 -1.52
CA MET A 1 24.56 -13.73 -2.03
C MET A 1 24.39 -12.69 -0.90
N PRO A 2 25.31 -11.72 -0.71
CA PRO A 2 25.37 -10.90 0.52
C PRO A 2 24.66 -9.53 0.49
N ARG A 3 24.20 -9.04 -0.68
CA ARG A 3 23.86 -7.61 -0.86
C ARG A 3 22.48 -7.16 -0.35
N TYR A 4 21.59 -8.08 0.05
CA TYR A 4 20.20 -7.76 0.46
C TYR A 4 19.94 -7.89 1.96
N ARG A 5 20.91 -8.44 2.70
CA ARG A 5 20.74 -8.88 4.09
C ARG A 5 20.22 -7.79 5.01
N ILE A 6 20.76 -6.58 4.91
CA ILE A 6 20.38 -5.46 5.79
C ILE A 6 18.90 -5.09 5.62
N VAL A 7 18.41 -5.04 4.38
CA VAL A 7 17.04 -4.61 4.09
C VAL A 7 16.04 -5.69 4.48
N THR A 8 16.34 -6.96 4.17
CA THR A 8 15.51 -8.10 4.57
C THR A 8 15.49 -8.30 6.09
N ASP A 9 16.62 -8.10 6.77
CA ASP A 9 16.74 -8.22 8.22
C ASP A 9 15.98 -7.09 8.92
N THR A 10 16.04 -5.87 8.38
CA THR A 10 15.28 -4.72 8.89
C THR A 10 13.78 -4.92 8.71
N LEU A 11 13.33 -5.38 7.54
CA LEU A 11 11.92 -5.71 7.30
C LEU A 11 11.44 -6.81 8.25
N ALA A 12 12.23 -7.87 8.45
CA ALA A 12 11.89 -8.94 9.38
C ALA A 12 11.89 -8.48 10.84
N ALA A 13 12.73 -7.51 11.21
CA ALA A 13 12.71 -6.90 12.54
C ALA A 13 11.48 -6.00 12.76
N LEU A 14 11.09 -5.23 11.73
CA LEU A 14 9.91 -4.36 11.77
C LEU A 14 8.61 -5.17 11.78
N SER A 15 8.52 -6.24 10.99
CA SER A 15 7.32 -7.06 10.87
C SER A 15 6.97 -7.79 12.18
N ARG A 16 7.95 -8.03 13.05
CA ARG A 16 7.76 -8.66 14.37
C ARG A 16 7.38 -7.69 15.49
N LYS A 17 7.12 -6.41 15.19
CA LYS A 17 6.75 -5.44 16.22
C LYS A 17 5.31 -5.66 16.69
N PRO A 18 5.01 -5.45 18.00
CA PRO A 18 3.67 -5.67 18.56
C PRO A 18 2.55 -4.87 17.87
N LEU A 19 2.88 -3.69 17.33
CA LEU A 19 1.92 -2.87 16.59
C LEU A 19 1.49 -3.52 15.27
N VAL A 20 2.42 -4.18 14.57
CA VAL A 20 2.14 -4.89 13.31
C VAL A 20 1.27 -6.11 13.58
N GLU A 21 1.60 -6.86 14.63
CA GLU A 21 0.81 -8.01 15.10
C GLU A 21 -0.61 -7.59 15.55
N LYS A 22 -0.73 -6.46 16.25
CA LYS A 22 -2.02 -5.91 16.65
C LYS A 22 -2.87 -5.51 15.44
N LEU A 23 -2.27 -4.89 14.42
CA LEU A 23 -3.00 -4.54 13.20
C LEU A 23 -3.45 -5.80 12.45
N ALA A 24 -2.57 -6.80 12.31
CA ALA A 24 -2.93 -8.07 11.67
C ALA A 24 -4.18 -8.68 12.34
N ARG A 25 -4.19 -8.75 13.67
CA ARG A 25 -5.34 -9.24 14.45
C ARG A 25 -6.61 -8.42 14.31
N VAL A 26 -6.51 -7.11 14.08
CA VAL A 26 -7.68 -6.25 13.84
C VAL A 26 -8.28 -6.50 12.46
N LEU A 27 -7.45 -6.90 11.49
CA LEU A 27 -7.89 -7.19 10.13
C LEU A 27 -8.46 -8.61 9.99
N ASP A 28 -8.09 -9.55 10.86
CA ASP A 28 -8.54 -10.96 10.80
C ASP A 28 -10.08 -11.11 10.78
N PRO A 29 -10.87 -10.45 11.65
CA PRO A 29 -12.34 -10.62 11.64
C PRO A 29 -12.99 -10.08 10.36
N VAL A 30 -12.44 -9.00 9.79
CA VAL A 30 -12.93 -8.44 8.53
C VAL A 30 -12.57 -9.36 7.37
N ALA A 31 -11.42 -10.03 7.46
CA ALA A 31 -10.98 -11.03 6.50
C ALA A 31 -11.91 -12.26 6.52
N ASP A 32 -12.19 -12.78 7.72
CA ASP A 32 -13.05 -13.96 7.93
C ASP A 32 -14.50 -13.69 7.45
N ASP A 33 -15.02 -12.48 7.69
CA ASP A 33 -16.35 -12.06 7.24
C ASP A 33 -16.42 -11.92 5.70
N LEU A 34 -15.37 -11.39 5.06
CA LEU A 34 -15.29 -11.30 3.60
C LEU A 34 -15.18 -12.67 2.92
N GLU A 35 -14.45 -13.62 3.52
CA GLU A 35 -14.34 -14.99 3.01
C GLU A 35 -15.68 -15.73 3.08
N SER A 36 -16.50 -15.44 4.10
CA SER A 36 -17.86 -15.99 4.22
C SER A 36 -18.81 -15.51 3.10
N HIS A 37 -18.44 -14.46 2.36
CA HIS A 37 -19.21 -13.87 1.25
C HIS A 37 -18.44 -13.93 -0.10
N ARG A 38 -18.13 -15.17 -0.54
CA ARG A 38 -17.28 -15.47 -1.71
C ARG A 38 -17.67 -14.78 -3.05
N GLU A 39 -18.95 -14.49 -3.30
CA GLU A 39 -19.37 -13.74 -4.50
C GLU A 39 -18.98 -12.26 -4.45
N MET A 40 -19.12 -11.63 -3.28
CA MET A 40 -18.68 -10.25 -3.06
C MET A 40 -17.15 -10.19 -3.14
N TYR A 41 -16.47 -11.20 -2.62
CA TYR A 41 -15.02 -11.38 -2.73
C TYR A 41 -14.52 -11.48 -4.19
N ASP A 42 -15.11 -12.36 -5.00
CA ASP A 42 -14.71 -12.58 -6.40
C ASP A 42 -14.97 -11.34 -7.29
N THR A 43 -15.96 -10.52 -6.91
CA THR A 43 -16.26 -9.24 -7.54
C THR A 43 -15.25 -8.17 -7.12
N LEU A 44 -14.95 -8.06 -5.83
CA LEU A 44 -14.04 -7.05 -5.28
C LEU A 44 -12.58 -7.29 -5.65
N THR A 45 -12.15 -8.55 -5.75
CA THR A 45 -10.78 -8.89 -6.18
C THR A 45 -10.59 -8.79 -7.69
N GLY A 46 -11.69 -8.73 -8.47
CA GLY A 46 -11.65 -8.70 -9.93
C GLY A 46 -11.18 -10.02 -10.58
N GLU A 47 -10.97 -11.07 -9.78
CA GLU A 47 -10.48 -12.36 -10.28
C GLU A 47 -11.48 -13.03 -11.21
N SER A 48 -12.78 -12.94 -10.90
CA SER A 48 -13.84 -13.49 -11.76
C SER A 48 -13.88 -12.85 -13.16
N LEU A 49 -13.38 -11.62 -13.30
CA LEU A 49 -13.41 -10.85 -14.56
C LEU A 49 -12.06 -10.90 -15.31
N THR A 50 -10.94 -10.92 -14.60
CA THR A 50 -9.60 -10.75 -15.19
C THR A 50 -8.70 -11.97 -15.05
N GLY A 51 -9.13 -12.97 -14.27
CA GLY A 51 -8.33 -14.15 -13.91
C GLY A 51 -7.16 -13.85 -12.96
N HIS A 52 -6.97 -12.59 -12.54
CA HIS A 52 -5.87 -12.16 -11.70
C HIS A 52 -6.37 -11.22 -10.59
N PRO A 53 -5.68 -11.15 -9.44
CA PRO A 53 -5.98 -10.15 -8.43
C PRO A 53 -5.74 -8.74 -8.97
N ILE A 54 -6.70 -7.83 -8.84
CA ILE A 54 -6.62 -6.47 -9.40
C ILE A 54 -5.86 -5.48 -8.50
N HIS A 55 -5.63 -5.79 -7.22
CA HIS A 55 -4.95 -4.88 -6.29
C HIS A 55 -3.56 -4.45 -6.78
N PRO A 56 -2.69 -5.33 -7.31
CA PRO A 56 -1.38 -4.93 -7.84
C PRO A 56 -1.49 -3.93 -8.99
N ALA A 57 -2.56 -3.98 -9.80
CA ALA A 57 -2.81 -2.98 -10.82
C ALA A 57 -3.29 -1.65 -10.20
N LEU A 58 -4.17 -1.73 -9.19
CA LEU A 58 -4.77 -0.55 -8.56
C LEU A 58 -3.77 0.28 -7.75
N VAL A 59 -2.77 -0.34 -7.09
CA VAL A 59 -1.78 0.39 -6.29
C VAL A 59 -0.98 1.41 -7.11
N HIS A 60 -0.86 1.23 -8.43
CA HIS A 60 -0.16 2.19 -9.29
C HIS A 60 -0.82 3.57 -9.33
N PHE A 61 -2.14 3.66 -9.17
CA PHE A 61 -2.86 4.92 -9.19
C PHE A 61 -2.49 5.83 -8.01
N PRO A 62 -2.73 5.46 -6.74
CA PRO A 62 -2.40 6.34 -5.62
C PRO A 62 -0.90 6.65 -5.56
N ILE A 63 -0.03 5.69 -5.88
CA ILE A 63 1.42 5.92 -5.91
C ILE A 63 1.77 6.93 -7.02
N GLY A 64 1.39 6.64 -8.26
CA GLY A 64 1.75 7.46 -9.43
C GLY A 64 1.20 8.88 -9.35
N ILE A 65 -0.06 9.03 -8.95
CA ILE A 65 -0.71 10.35 -8.82
C ILE A 65 -0.05 11.17 -7.71
N THR A 66 0.26 10.56 -6.56
CA THR A 66 0.97 11.24 -5.46
C THR A 66 2.37 11.69 -5.91
N MET A 67 3.10 10.82 -6.59
CA MET A 67 4.44 11.13 -7.11
C MET A 67 4.39 12.25 -8.15
N GLY A 68 3.41 12.23 -9.06
CA GLY A 68 3.19 13.30 -10.03
C GLY A 68 2.85 14.63 -9.37
N ALA A 69 2.00 14.63 -8.34
CA ALA A 69 1.70 15.84 -7.56
C ALA A 69 2.95 16.38 -6.84
N ALA A 70 3.76 15.50 -6.24
CA ALA A 70 5.00 15.90 -5.59
C ALA A 70 6.01 16.50 -6.60
N ALA A 71 6.14 15.89 -7.77
CA ALA A 71 6.97 16.41 -8.86
C ALA A 71 6.48 17.80 -9.33
N LEU A 72 5.17 18.00 -9.45
CA LEU A 72 4.61 19.32 -9.79
C LEU A 72 4.88 20.37 -8.71
N GLU A 73 4.88 20.03 -7.42
CA GLU A 73 5.29 20.98 -6.38
C GLU A 73 6.76 21.37 -6.49
N ILE A 74 7.65 20.42 -6.83
CA ILE A 74 9.09 20.66 -7.01
C ILE A 74 9.34 21.52 -8.26
N VAL A 75 8.89 21.07 -9.43
CA VAL A 75 9.11 21.78 -10.70
C VAL A 75 8.36 23.09 -10.70
N GLY A 76 7.14 23.08 -10.17
CA GLY A 76 6.30 24.24 -10.03
C GLY A 76 6.88 25.29 -9.11
N LEU A 77 7.57 24.95 -8.01
CA LEU A 77 7.86 25.92 -6.95
C LEU A 77 6.55 26.58 -6.43
N GLY A 78 5.47 25.80 -6.38
CA GLY A 78 4.18 26.24 -5.83
C GLY A 78 3.20 26.97 -6.77
N ARG A 79 3.51 27.15 -8.06
CA ARG A 79 2.55 27.72 -9.05
C ARG A 79 1.43 26.77 -9.49
N PHE A 80 1.56 25.46 -9.27
CA PHE A 80 0.58 24.47 -9.73
C PHE A 80 -0.44 24.05 -8.66
N THR A 81 -0.87 25.00 -7.81
CA THR A 81 -1.76 24.73 -6.67
C THR A 81 -3.09 24.09 -7.06
N ALA A 82 -3.71 24.53 -8.17
CA ALA A 82 -4.97 23.96 -8.62
C ALA A 82 -4.81 22.49 -9.06
N ALA A 83 -3.81 22.21 -9.90
CA ALA A 83 -3.51 20.86 -10.38
C ALA A 83 -3.17 19.91 -9.24
N THR A 84 -2.30 20.34 -8.33
CA THR A 84 -1.89 19.54 -7.16
C THR A 84 -3.06 19.30 -6.19
N THR A 85 -4.01 20.23 -6.07
CA THR A 85 -5.27 19.99 -5.31
C THR A 85 -6.11 18.89 -5.95
N VAL A 86 -6.29 18.94 -7.27
CA VAL A 86 -7.05 17.92 -8.00
C VAL A 86 -6.37 16.55 -7.86
N LEU A 87 -5.06 16.47 -8.07
CA LEU A 87 -4.31 15.21 -7.95
C LEU A 87 -4.34 14.64 -6.53
N SER A 88 -4.24 15.48 -5.49
CA SER A 88 -4.42 15.02 -4.10
C SER A 88 -5.84 14.46 -3.87
N GLY A 89 -6.88 15.06 -4.44
CA GLY A 89 -8.24 14.53 -4.40
C GLY A 89 -8.39 13.19 -5.11
N ILE A 90 -7.83 13.05 -6.31
CA ILE A 90 -7.85 11.79 -7.08
C ILE A 90 -7.06 10.69 -6.34
N THR A 91 -5.95 11.04 -5.68
CA THR A 91 -5.20 10.10 -4.83
C THR A 91 -6.12 9.51 -3.74
N VAL A 92 -6.85 10.36 -3.02
CA VAL A 92 -7.79 9.91 -1.98
C VAL A 92 -8.90 9.03 -2.58
N ALA A 93 -9.46 9.43 -3.73
CA ALA A 93 -10.52 8.69 -4.40
C ALA A 93 -10.07 7.31 -4.87
N THR A 94 -8.83 7.17 -5.37
CA THR A 94 -8.27 5.91 -5.86
C THR A 94 -7.72 5.03 -4.73
N ALA A 95 -7.34 5.61 -3.59
CA ALA A 95 -6.86 4.86 -2.43
C ALA A 95 -7.94 3.95 -1.82
N LEU A 96 -9.22 4.37 -1.84
CA LEU A 96 -10.31 3.57 -1.28
C LEU A 96 -10.51 2.21 -1.99
N PRO A 97 -10.75 2.15 -3.32
CA PRO A 97 -10.88 0.86 -4.00
C PRO A 97 -9.58 0.04 -3.94
N THR A 98 -8.41 0.70 -3.92
CA THR A 98 -7.12 0.02 -3.73
C THR A 98 -7.04 -0.67 -2.35
N ALA A 99 -7.47 0.01 -1.28
CA ALA A 99 -7.47 -0.56 0.06
C ALA A 99 -8.48 -1.70 0.20
N VAL A 100 -9.68 -1.57 -0.39
CA VAL A 100 -10.70 -2.62 -0.39
C VAL A 100 -10.20 -3.89 -1.09
N THR A 101 -9.62 -3.75 -2.28
CA THR A 101 -9.06 -4.89 -3.02
C THR A 101 -7.89 -5.54 -2.29
N GLY A 102 -7.03 -4.75 -1.64
CA GLY A 102 -5.92 -5.28 -0.82
C GLY A 102 -6.41 -6.00 0.45
N LEU A 103 -7.49 -5.50 1.07
CA LEU A 103 -8.12 -6.16 2.21
C LEU A 103 -8.81 -7.47 1.80
N ALA A 104 -9.37 -7.54 0.60
CA ALA A 104 -9.85 -8.81 0.07
C ALA A 104 -8.67 -9.77 -0.17
N GLU A 105 -7.57 -9.33 -0.77
CA GLU A 105 -6.39 -10.19 -0.95
C GLU A 105 -5.75 -10.66 0.36
N TRP A 106 -5.91 -9.88 1.44
CA TRP A 106 -5.47 -10.26 2.78
C TRP A 106 -6.05 -11.60 3.22
N THR A 107 -7.29 -11.96 2.87
CA THR A 107 -7.90 -13.26 3.28
C THR A 107 -7.10 -14.48 2.79
N ARG A 108 -6.36 -14.37 1.67
CA ARG A 108 -5.58 -15.49 1.11
C ARG A 108 -4.33 -15.85 1.92
N GLY A 109 -3.86 -14.94 2.77
CA GLY A 109 -2.65 -15.16 3.55
C GLY A 109 -2.89 -16.07 4.76
N ARG A 110 -2.12 -17.16 4.91
CA ARG A 110 -2.18 -17.99 6.11
C ARG A 110 -1.84 -17.18 7.38
N PRO A 111 -2.60 -17.33 8.48
CA PRO A 111 -2.29 -16.71 9.77
C PRO A 111 -0.86 -17.04 10.25
N ASP A 112 -0.27 -16.13 11.05
CA ASP A 112 1.04 -16.28 11.70
C ASP A 112 2.26 -16.52 10.79
N THR A 113 2.14 -16.23 9.49
CA THR A 113 3.27 -16.33 8.55
C THR A 113 4.09 -15.04 8.48
N ARG A 114 5.37 -15.14 8.09
CA ARG A 114 6.20 -13.95 7.75
C ARG A 114 5.48 -13.07 6.72
N GLN A 115 4.84 -13.67 5.72
CA GLN A 115 4.09 -12.96 4.68
C GLN A 115 2.91 -12.17 5.26
N ARG A 116 2.18 -12.73 6.23
CA ARG A 116 1.11 -12.00 6.96
C ARG A 116 1.67 -10.75 7.65
N HIS A 117 2.76 -10.89 8.41
CA HIS A 117 3.34 -9.73 9.11
C HIS A 117 3.91 -8.67 8.16
N VAL A 118 4.56 -9.07 7.06
CA VAL A 118 5.04 -8.13 6.04
C VAL A 118 3.87 -7.47 5.32
N GLY A 119 2.79 -8.19 5.07
CA GLY A 119 1.54 -7.65 4.52
C GLY A 119 0.89 -6.62 5.45
N ALA A 120 0.89 -6.85 6.77
CA ALA A 120 0.41 -5.87 7.73
C ALA A 120 1.29 -4.61 7.71
N LEU A 121 2.61 -4.76 7.61
CA LEU A 121 3.52 -3.62 7.48
C LEU A 121 3.30 -2.84 6.18
N HIS A 122 3.03 -3.53 5.07
CA HIS A 122 2.62 -2.91 3.81
C HIS A 122 1.33 -2.10 3.99
N ALA A 123 0.29 -2.70 4.58
CA ALA A 123 -0.99 -2.05 4.84
C ALA A 123 -0.84 -0.82 5.76
N MET A 124 0.05 -0.86 6.76
CA MET A 124 0.38 0.30 7.60
C MET A 124 0.99 1.43 6.79
N ALA A 125 1.99 1.13 5.96
CA ALA A 125 2.67 2.14 5.15
C ALA A 125 1.71 2.75 4.12
N ALA A 126 0.88 1.92 3.46
CA ALA A 126 -0.15 2.37 2.53
C ALA A 126 -1.20 3.25 3.23
N SER A 127 -1.65 2.88 4.43
CA SER A 127 -2.62 3.65 5.22
C SER A 127 -2.05 5.00 5.67
N ALA A 128 -0.77 5.05 6.03
CA ALA A 128 -0.08 6.30 6.30
C ALA A 128 -0.05 7.19 5.05
N GLY A 129 0.29 6.64 3.88
CA GLY A 129 0.24 7.36 2.60
C GLY A 129 -1.13 7.96 2.30
N THR A 130 -2.19 7.18 2.48
CA THR A 130 -3.58 7.62 2.28
C THR A 130 -3.98 8.72 3.25
N THR A 131 -3.64 8.57 4.54
CA THR A 131 -3.97 9.56 5.58
C THR A 131 -3.26 10.89 5.32
N LEU A 132 -1.97 10.84 4.98
CA LEU A 132 -1.18 12.03 4.64
C LEU A 132 -1.70 12.69 3.36
N SER A 133 -2.14 11.90 2.37
CA SER A 133 -2.78 12.42 1.15
C SER A 133 -4.11 13.13 1.44
N LEU A 134 -4.93 12.56 2.32
CA LEU A 134 -6.17 13.20 2.78
C LEU A 134 -5.89 14.51 3.52
N LEU A 135 -4.93 14.52 4.43
CA LEU A 135 -4.52 15.74 5.13
C LEU A 135 -3.99 16.80 4.16
N SER A 136 -3.18 16.40 3.18
CA SER A 136 -2.73 17.30 2.11
C SER A 136 -3.92 17.89 1.35
N PHE A 137 -4.87 17.06 0.93
CA PHE A 137 -6.07 17.50 0.21
C PHE A 137 -6.91 18.48 1.03
N VAL A 138 -7.25 18.15 2.28
CA VAL A 138 -8.03 19.02 3.18
C VAL A 138 -7.32 20.36 3.40
N LEU A 139 -6.00 20.34 3.67
CA LEU A 139 -5.23 21.56 3.85
C LEU A 139 -5.19 22.44 2.58
N ARG A 140 -5.21 21.84 1.39
CA ARG A 140 -5.35 22.60 0.13
C ARG A 140 -6.71 23.26 0.00
N LEU A 141 -7.79 22.56 0.38
CA LEU A 141 -9.15 23.14 0.42
C LEU A 141 -9.24 24.30 1.42
N MET A 142 -8.52 24.20 2.55
CA MET A 142 -8.39 25.25 3.55
C MET A 142 -7.40 26.36 3.16
N ARG A 143 -6.84 26.33 1.93
CA ARG A 143 -5.84 27.29 1.42
C ARG A 143 -4.52 27.32 2.20
N ALA A 144 -4.25 26.31 3.02
CA ALA A 144 -3.02 26.11 3.78
C ALA A 144 -1.94 25.37 2.96
N HIS A 145 -1.60 25.92 1.78
CA HIS A 145 -0.79 25.23 0.77
C HIS A 145 0.63 24.84 1.24
N GLY A 146 1.25 25.63 2.13
CA GLY A 146 2.56 25.30 2.70
C GLY A 146 2.53 24.02 3.53
N ALA A 147 1.57 23.91 4.45
CA ALA A 147 1.37 22.71 5.24
C ALA A 147 0.98 21.51 4.35
N ALA A 148 0.08 21.73 3.38
CA ALA A 148 -0.33 20.67 2.47
C ALA A 148 0.83 20.02 1.70
N ARG A 149 1.88 20.79 1.34
CA ARG A 149 3.08 20.25 0.68
C ARG A 149 3.86 19.30 1.59
N ILE A 150 3.99 19.61 2.87
CA ILE A 150 4.67 18.75 3.85
C ILE A 150 3.96 17.39 3.89
N PHE A 151 2.63 17.40 4.00
CA PHE A 151 1.83 16.18 4.00
C PHE A 151 1.90 15.43 2.66
N LEU A 152 1.95 16.13 1.52
CA LEU A 152 2.13 15.49 0.21
C LEU A 152 3.46 14.75 0.10
N PHE A 153 4.57 15.37 0.52
CA PHE A 153 5.88 14.71 0.50
C PHE A 153 5.95 13.55 1.49
N GLY A 154 5.31 13.69 2.66
CA GLY A 154 5.14 12.58 3.59
C GLY A 154 4.37 11.41 2.97
N ALA A 155 3.26 11.71 2.27
CA ALA A 155 2.47 10.71 1.56
C ALA A 155 3.29 10.01 0.47
N ALA A 156 4.06 10.77 -0.33
CA ALA A 156 4.95 10.22 -1.33
C ALA A 156 5.97 9.25 -0.70
N GLY A 157 6.61 9.65 0.40
CA GLY A 157 7.53 8.78 1.13
C GLY A 157 6.87 7.50 1.65
N ALA A 158 5.70 7.61 2.26
CA ALA A 158 4.94 6.48 2.79
C ALA A 158 4.52 5.50 1.67
N TYR A 159 4.02 6.01 0.54
CA TYR A 159 3.70 5.19 -0.63
C TYR A 159 4.92 4.55 -1.28
N GLY A 160 6.07 5.24 -1.29
CA GLY A 160 7.34 4.64 -1.73
C GLY A 160 7.75 3.45 -0.87
N VAL A 161 7.63 3.58 0.46
CA VAL A 161 7.87 2.47 1.40
C VAL A 161 6.86 1.35 1.19
N ALA A 162 5.56 1.66 1.06
CA ALA A 162 4.53 0.67 0.81
C ALA A 162 4.79 -0.10 -0.49
N GLY A 163 5.13 0.59 -1.58
CA GLY A 163 5.47 -0.02 -2.86
C GLY A 163 6.70 -0.93 -2.79
N PHE A 164 7.73 -0.53 -2.04
CA PHE A 164 8.90 -1.37 -1.79
C PHE A 164 8.52 -2.68 -1.05
N ILE A 165 7.74 -2.58 0.02
CA ILE A 165 7.27 -3.75 0.78
C ILE A 165 6.35 -4.63 -0.09
N GLY A 166 5.49 -4.02 -0.90
CA GLY A 166 4.63 -4.72 -1.85
C GLY A 166 5.43 -5.53 -2.87
N GLY A 167 6.55 -4.98 -3.36
CA GLY A 167 7.49 -5.72 -4.19
C GLY A 167 8.08 -6.94 -3.47
N ASP A 168 8.52 -6.80 -2.21
CA ASP A 168 9.02 -7.93 -1.40
C ASP A 168 7.95 -9.02 -1.21
N LEU A 169 6.67 -8.65 -1.09
CA LEU A 169 5.56 -9.58 -0.95
C LEU A 169 5.27 -10.40 -2.21
N VAL A 170 5.54 -9.84 -3.40
CA VAL A 170 5.37 -10.52 -4.69
C VAL A 170 6.62 -11.35 -4.99
N TYR A 171 7.77 -10.71 -5.12
CA TYR A 171 9.01 -11.38 -5.57
C TYR A 171 9.68 -12.23 -4.49
N GLY A 172 9.45 -11.93 -3.20
CA GLY A 172 9.97 -12.74 -2.10
C GLY A 172 9.29 -14.09 -1.95
N ARG A 173 8.15 -14.33 -2.63
CA ARG A 173 7.54 -15.66 -2.77
C ARG A 173 8.26 -16.49 -3.81
N ASP A 174 8.50 -15.92 -4.99
CA ASP A 174 9.13 -16.62 -6.11
C ASP A 174 10.54 -17.10 -5.75
N LEU A 175 11.34 -16.26 -5.10
CA LEU A 175 12.70 -16.63 -4.66
C LEU A 175 12.74 -17.74 -3.58
N ALA A 176 11.65 -17.94 -2.83
CA ALA A 176 11.55 -19.02 -1.85
C ALA A 176 11.12 -20.33 -2.51
N GLN A 177 10.31 -20.27 -3.57
CA GLN A 177 9.86 -21.46 -4.31
C GLN A 177 10.98 -22.00 -5.22
N ASP A 178 11.75 -21.14 -5.88
CA ASP A 178 12.89 -21.56 -6.72
C ASP A 178 13.99 -22.25 -5.90
N GLY A 179 14.18 -21.84 -4.63
CA GLY A 179 15.16 -22.44 -3.73
C GLY A 179 14.79 -23.85 -3.24
N ASP A 180 13.50 -24.19 -3.24
CA ASP A 180 13.01 -25.53 -2.89
C ASP A 180 13.05 -26.48 -4.11
N GLU A 181 12.98 -25.97 -5.35
CA GLU A 181 13.11 -26.76 -6.58
C GLU A 181 14.57 -27.10 -6.95
N GLU A 182 15.55 -26.26 -6.61
CA GLU A 182 16.99 -26.58 -6.78
C GLU A 182 17.52 -27.60 -5.74
N ALA A 183 16.71 -27.95 -4.73
CA ALA A 183 17.09 -28.86 -3.64
C ALA A 183 16.61 -30.32 -3.83
N VAL A 184 16.05 -30.65 -5.00
CA VAL A 184 15.56 -32.00 -5.37
C VAL A 184 16.40 -32.58 -6.52
#